data_AF-A0A2N5FUZ9-F1
#
_entry.id   AF-A0A2N5FUZ9-F1
#
_cell.length_a   1.000
_cell.length_b   1.000
_cell.length_c   1.000
_cell.angle_alpha   90.00
_cell.angle_beta   90.00
_cell.angle_gamma   90.00
#
_symmetry.space_group_name_H-M   'P 1'
#
loop_
_entity.id
_entity.type
_entity.pdbx_description
1 polymer ?
#
loop_
_entity_poly.entity_id
_entity_poly.type
_entity_poly.pdbx_seq_one_letter_code
_entity_poly.pdbx_strand_id
1 'polypeptide(L)'
;MTTMNLSNEFMNKYYILKEVAKKMGYKTIITNRGVSFCGHLTKEITVSVRNKEANGIFEFAHELGHCKQFRKRWIKLGEDKEIIKQYYRERDKSKLRFMLDEVDAWIKGYILLKRNGIKTKGYITHAAYCVDSHFQTKPNTVKN
;
A
#
# COMPACT_ATOMS: atom_id res chain seq x y z
N MET A 1 26.87 1.58 1.53
CA MET A 1 25.44 1.74 1.90
C MET A 1 25.25 3.18 2.35
N THR A 2 24.48 3.99 1.62
CA THR A 2 24.16 5.36 2.04
C THR A 2 23.15 5.29 3.19
N THR A 3 23.49 5.85 4.35
CA THR A 3 22.58 5.95 5.49
C THR A 3 21.46 6.93 5.14
N MET A 4 20.20 6.47 5.18
CA MET A 4 19.04 7.34 5.01
C MET A 4 18.81 8.10 6.32
N ASN A 5 19.02 9.42 6.31
CA ASN A 5 18.65 10.29 7.42
C ASN A 5 17.14 10.57 7.37
N LEU A 6 16.38 9.82 8.16
CA LEU A 6 14.93 9.96 8.29
C LEU A 6 14.58 10.70 9.58
N SER A 7 13.54 11.52 9.56
CA SER A 7 13.13 12.28 10.74
C SER A 7 12.66 11.34 11.86
N ASN A 8 12.87 11.77 13.12
CA ASN A 8 12.35 11.06 14.29
C ASN A 8 10.82 10.91 14.21
N GLU A 9 10.13 11.93 13.68
CA GLU A 9 8.68 11.88 13.49
C GLU A 9 8.28 10.77 12.50
N PHE A 10 8.98 10.64 11.38
CA PHE A 10 8.76 9.53 10.45
C PHE A 10 9.04 8.19 11.10
N MET A 11 10.19 8.03 11.74
CA MET A 11 10.61 6.75 12.34
C MET A 11 9.62 6.29 13.41
N ASN A 12 9.12 7.19 14.25
CA ASN A 12 8.09 6.86 15.25
C ASN A 12 6.82 6.30 14.61
N LYS A 13 6.30 6.97 13.56
CA LYS A 13 5.11 6.49 12.83
C LYS A 13 5.38 5.17 12.11
N TYR A 14 6.56 5.03 11.52
CA TYR A 14 6.98 3.81 10.86
C TYR A 14 7.03 2.62 11.82
N TYR A 15 7.60 2.78 13.02
CA TYR A 15 7.66 1.70 14.01
C TYR A 15 6.28 1.25 14.48
N ILE A 16 5.37 2.19 14.71
CA ILE A 16 3.97 1.88 15.03
C ILE A 16 3.35 0.98 13.95
N LEU A 17 3.47 1.38 12.68
CA LEU A 17 2.92 0.62 11.55
C LEU A 17 3.70 -0.69 11.30
N LYS A 18 5.00 -0.73 11.58
CA LYS A 18 5.83 -1.94 11.50
C LYS A 18 5.37 -3.01 12.49
N GLU A 19 4.99 -2.64 13.70
CA GLU A 19 4.44 -3.60 14.66
C GLU A 19 3.09 -4.17 14.20
N VAL A 20 2.28 -3.36 13.50
CA VAL A 20 1.06 -3.85 12.84
C VAL A 20 1.41 -4.84 11.72
N ALA A 21 2.37 -4.51 10.86
CA ALA A 21 2.84 -5.39 9.79
C ALA A 21 3.34 -6.74 10.35
N LYS A 22 4.15 -6.69 11.40
CA LYS A 22 4.70 -7.86 12.09
C LYS A 22 3.60 -8.77 12.64
N LYS A 23 2.58 -8.20 13.30
CA LYS A 23 1.40 -8.94 13.77
C LYS A 23 0.61 -9.61 12.64
N MET A 24 0.66 -9.03 11.43
CA MET A 24 0.06 -9.61 10.23
C MET A 24 0.95 -10.66 9.54
N GLY A 25 2.17 -10.87 10.03
CA GLY A 25 3.16 -11.78 9.47
C GLY A 25 3.97 -11.19 8.31
N TYR A 26 4.07 -9.86 8.21
CA TYR A 26 4.82 -9.18 7.17
C TYR A 26 6.12 -8.57 7.72
N LYS A 27 7.20 -8.70 6.96
CA LYS A 27 8.45 -7.95 7.13
C LYS A 27 8.36 -6.62 6.37
N THR A 28 9.03 -5.59 6.87
CA THR A 28 9.01 -4.25 6.26
C THR A 28 10.41 -3.80 5.88
N ILE A 29 10.53 -3.13 4.73
CA ILE A 29 11.79 -2.62 4.18
C ILE A 29 11.57 -1.16 3.78
N ILE A 30 12.46 -0.25 4.19
CA ILE A 30 12.44 1.15 3.75
C ILE A 30 13.35 1.31 2.53
N THR A 31 12.89 2.07 1.54
CA THR A 31 13.65 2.40 0.32
C THR A 31 13.49 3.87 -0.06
N ASN A 32 14.51 4.45 -0.69
CA ASN A 32 14.43 5.77 -1.33
C ASN A 32 14.17 5.68 -2.85
N ARG A 33 13.91 4.47 -3.36
CA ARG A 33 13.67 4.18 -4.79
C ARG A 33 12.36 3.43 -4.98
N GLY A 34 11.75 3.60 -6.16
CA GLY A 34 10.55 2.87 -6.55
C GLY A 34 9.30 3.26 -5.75
N VAL A 35 8.21 2.53 -5.97
CA VAL A 35 6.93 2.72 -5.27
C VAL A 35 6.86 1.87 -4.00
N SER A 36 6.03 2.27 -3.03
CA SER A 36 5.63 1.35 -1.97
C SER A 36 4.81 0.21 -2.56
N PHE A 37 4.98 -1.01 -2.04
CA PHE A 37 4.20 -2.16 -2.49
C PHE A 37 4.19 -3.29 -1.45
N CYS A 38 3.13 -4.09 -1.47
CA CYS A 38 2.96 -5.28 -0.66
C CYS A 38 3.15 -6.56 -1.49
N GLY A 39 4.25 -7.28 -1.23
CA GLY A 39 4.45 -8.64 -1.71
C GLY A 39 3.59 -9.63 -0.92
N HIS A 40 2.38 -9.91 -1.41
CA HIS A 40 1.41 -10.73 -0.68
C HIS A 40 1.89 -12.16 -0.36
N LEU A 41 2.58 -12.79 -1.32
CA LEU A 41 3.10 -14.16 -1.20
C LEU A 41 4.49 -14.21 -0.54
N THR A 42 5.31 -13.18 -0.74
CA THR A 42 6.63 -13.07 -0.10
C THR A 42 6.54 -12.56 1.33
N LYS A 43 5.39 -12.02 1.74
CA LYS A 43 5.15 -11.43 3.06
C LYS A 43 6.11 -10.28 3.38
N GLU A 44 6.42 -9.48 2.37
CA GLU A 44 7.26 -8.28 2.51
C GLU A 44 6.50 -7.03 2.06
N ILE A 45 6.66 -5.94 2.81
CA ILE A 45 6.15 -4.60 2.45
C ILE A 45 7.35 -3.69 2.24
N THR A 46 7.42 -3.10 1.05
CA THR A 46 8.39 -2.05 0.74
C THR A 46 7.74 -0.70 0.96
N VAL A 47 8.38 0.16 1.76
CA VAL A 47 7.94 1.51 2.09
C VAL A 47 8.87 2.50 1.43
N SER A 48 8.37 3.24 0.44
CA SER A 48 9.13 4.24 -0.29
C SER A 48 9.03 5.61 0.35
N VAL A 49 10.18 6.26 0.57
CA VAL A 49 10.29 7.64 1.06
C VAL A 49 10.80 8.60 -0.02
N ARG A 50 10.74 8.20 -1.30
CA ARG A 50 11.35 8.93 -2.44
C ARG A 50 10.91 10.38 -2.61
N ASN A 51 9.66 10.69 -2.26
CA ASN A 51 9.07 12.01 -2.49
C ASN A 51 9.03 12.83 -1.20
N LYS A 52 8.31 12.31 -0.20
CA LYS A 52 8.12 12.92 1.12
C LYS A 52 7.86 11.82 2.15
N GLU A 53 8.45 11.96 3.33
CA GLU A 53 8.26 11.04 4.46
C GLU A 53 6.78 10.87 4.84
N ALA A 54 6.00 11.95 4.85
CA ALA A 54 4.57 11.91 5.13
C ALA A 54 3.82 11.01 4.14
N ASN A 55 4.15 11.10 2.85
CA ASN A 55 3.56 10.24 1.82
C ASN A 55 3.99 8.79 2.03
N GLY A 56 5.24 8.53 2.41
CA GLY A 56 5.71 7.19 2.74
C GLY A 56 4.91 6.53 3.86
N ILE A 57 4.52 7.28 4.90
CA ILE A 57 3.63 6.75 5.96
C ILE A 57 2.21 6.48 5.44
N PHE A 58 1.69 7.33 4.54
CA PHE A 58 0.37 7.14 3.96
C PHE A 58 0.33 5.92 3.04
N GLU A 59 1.32 5.79 2.15
CA GLU A 59 1.53 4.62 1.29
C GLU A 59 1.74 3.36 2.13
N PHE A 60 2.50 3.42 3.23
CA PHE A 60 2.67 2.24 4.11
C PHE A 60 1.35 1.80 4.75
N ALA A 61 0.53 2.75 5.22
CA ALA A 61 -0.79 2.43 5.74
C ALA A 61 -1.73 1.86 4.66
N HIS A 62 -1.61 2.34 3.41
CA HIS A 62 -2.31 1.79 2.25
C HIS A 62 -1.92 0.31 2.00
N GLU A 63 -0.62 0.00 1.99
CA GLU A 63 -0.15 -1.37 1.81
C GLU A 63 -0.63 -2.34 2.91
N LEU A 64 -0.73 -1.86 4.16
CA LEU A 64 -1.32 -2.63 5.25
C LEU A 64 -2.83 -2.89 5.05
N GLY A 65 -3.53 -1.96 4.38
CA GLY A 65 -4.89 -2.15 3.89
C GLY A 65 -4.98 -3.37 2.94
N HIS A 66 -4.07 -3.45 1.97
CA HIS A 66 -3.97 -4.60 1.08
C HIS A 66 -3.59 -5.89 1.79
N CYS A 67 -2.65 -5.87 2.74
CA CYS A 67 -2.33 -7.05 3.56
C CYS A 67 -3.59 -7.62 4.24
N LYS A 68 -4.48 -6.75 4.73
CA LYS A 68 -5.71 -7.16 5.41
C LYS A 68 -6.72 -7.77 4.43
N GLN A 69 -6.88 -7.17 3.26
CA GLN A 69 -7.73 -7.71 2.18
C GLN A 69 -7.21 -9.08 1.73
N PHE A 70 -5.90 -9.19 1.49
CA PHE A 70 -5.25 -10.42 1.08
C PHE A 70 -5.46 -11.53 2.11
N ARG A 71 -5.22 -11.26 3.40
CA ARG A 71 -5.42 -12.26 4.46
C ARG A 71 -6.86 -12.78 4.50
N LYS A 72 -7.85 -11.89 4.34
CA LYS A 72 -9.26 -12.29 4.28
C LYS A 72 -9.54 -13.21 3.10
N ARG A 73 -8.94 -12.91 1.93
CA ARG A 73 -9.08 -13.73 0.71
C ARG A 73 -8.35 -15.06 0.81
N TRP A 74 -7.15 -15.06 1.37
CA TRP A 74 -6.33 -16.24 1.63
C TRP A 74 -7.13 -17.29 2.42
N ILE A 75 -7.75 -16.87 3.53
CA ILE A 75 -8.60 -17.73 4.35
C ILE A 75 -9.84 -18.17 3.57
N LYS A 76 -10.53 -17.25 2.89
CA LYS A 76 -11.77 -17.54 2.15
C LYS A 76 -11.56 -18.54 1.00
N LEU A 77 -10.41 -18.50 0.34
CA LEU A 77 -10.10 -19.28 -0.86
C LEU A 77 -9.29 -20.56 -0.55
N GLY A 78 -9.06 -20.87 0.72
CA GLY A 78 -8.47 -22.15 1.14
C GLY A 78 -6.93 -22.19 1.15
N GLU A 79 -6.25 -21.04 1.23
CA GLU A 79 -4.79 -20.96 1.41
C GLU A 79 -3.92 -21.61 0.31
N ASP A 80 -4.51 -21.92 -0.85
CA ASP A 80 -3.78 -22.41 -2.01
C ASP A 80 -3.17 -21.25 -2.82
N LYS A 81 -1.86 -21.31 -3.07
CA LYS A 81 -1.12 -20.26 -3.78
C LYS A 81 -1.59 -20.09 -5.23
N GLU A 82 -1.92 -21.16 -5.93
CA GLU A 82 -2.32 -21.09 -7.34
C GLU A 82 -3.76 -20.58 -7.49
N ILE A 83 -4.68 -20.99 -6.61
CA ILE A 83 -6.04 -20.44 -6.56
C ILE A 83 -5.99 -18.93 -6.31
N ILE A 84 -5.16 -18.50 -5.36
CA ILE A 84 -4.98 -17.09 -5.03
C ILE A 84 -4.38 -16.32 -6.20
N LYS A 85 -3.33 -16.84 -6.85
CA LYS A 85 -2.76 -16.21 -8.05
C LYS A 85 -3.80 -16.07 -9.15
N GLN A 86 -4.59 -17.10 -9.40
CA GLN A 86 -5.66 -17.06 -10.41
C GLN A 86 -6.71 -15.99 -10.09
N TYR A 87 -7.17 -15.93 -8.83
CA TYR A 87 -8.13 -14.91 -8.39
C TYR A 87 -7.63 -13.49 -8.66
N TYR A 88 -6.38 -13.19 -8.32
CA TYR A 88 -5.80 -11.86 -8.56
C TYR A 88 -5.63 -11.57 -10.06
N ARG A 89 -5.21 -12.55 -10.87
CA ARG A 89 -5.16 -12.40 -12.34
C ARG A 89 -6.53 -12.07 -12.95
N GLU A 90 -7.60 -12.71 -12.47
CA GLU A 90 -8.96 -12.44 -12.95
C GLU A 90 -9.50 -11.11 -12.45
N ARG A 91 -9.22 -10.76 -11.19
CA ARG A 91 -9.58 -9.47 -10.61
C ARG A 91 -8.95 -8.31 -11.37
N ASP A 92 -7.68 -8.42 -11.74
CA ASP A 92 -6.93 -7.38 -12.44
C ASP A 92 -7.41 -7.17 -13.90
N LYS A 93 -8.16 -8.11 -14.48
CA LYS A 93 -8.83 -7.90 -15.79
C LYS A 93 -9.96 -6.88 -15.71
N SER A 94 -10.53 -6.65 -14.53
CA SER A 94 -11.62 -5.68 -14.32
C SER A 94 -11.08 -4.42 -13.64
N LYS A 95 -10.96 -3.33 -14.42
CA LYS A 95 -10.55 -2.02 -13.91
C LYS A 95 -11.38 -1.58 -12.70
N LEU A 96 -12.70 -1.78 -12.75
CA LEU A 96 -13.60 -1.43 -11.65
C LEU A 96 -13.29 -2.24 -10.37
N ARG A 97 -13.10 -3.56 -10.48
CA ARG A 97 -12.78 -4.40 -9.30
C ARG A 97 -11.43 -4.03 -8.70
N PHE A 98 -10.43 -3.80 -9.54
CA PHE A 98 -9.14 -3.31 -9.11
C PHE A 98 -9.26 -1.98 -8.34
N MET A 99 -10.00 -1.01 -8.88
CA MET A 99 -10.18 0.28 -8.20
C MET A 99 -10.92 0.19 -6.87
N LEU A 100 -11.98 -0.62 -6.80
CA LEU A 100 -12.69 -0.82 -5.54
C LEU A 100 -11.77 -1.42 -4.47
N ASP A 101 -10.83 -2.28 -4.88
CA ASP A 101 -9.80 -2.82 -4.00
C ASP A 101 -8.82 -1.74 -3.51
N GLU A 102 -8.34 -0.87 -4.40
CA GLU A 102 -7.46 0.26 -4.03
C GLU A 102 -8.17 1.21 -3.05
N VAL A 103 -9.40 1.64 -3.37
CA VAL A 103 -10.18 2.53 -2.50
C VAL A 103 -10.43 1.88 -1.13
N ASP A 104 -10.79 0.61 -1.10
CA ASP A 104 -11.00 -0.13 0.14
C ASP A 104 -9.70 -0.29 0.96
N ALA A 105 -8.54 -0.38 0.31
CA ALA A 105 -7.24 -0.39 0.97
C ALA A 105 -6.90 1.00 1.57
N TRP A 106 -7.14 2.08 0.83
CA TRP A 106 -6.98 3.46 1.32
C TRP A 106 -7.89 3.76 2.52
N ILE A 107 -9.16 3.30 2.48
CA ILE A 107 -10.08 3.45 3.62
C ILE A 107 -9.55 2.69 4.85
N LYS A 108 -9.07 1.46 4.67
CA LYS A 108 -8.47 0.67 5.76
C LYS A 108 -7.22 1.34 6.32
N GLY A 109 -6.37 1.89 5.47
CA GLY A 109 -5.18 2.64 5.88
C GLY A 109 -5.52 3.89 6.69
N TYR A 110 -6.52 4.67 6.26
CA TYR A 110 -7.01 5.83 7.01
C TYR A 110 -7.47 5.46 8.42
N ILE A 111 -8.32 4.42 8.52
CA ILE A 111 -8.83 3.93 9.81
C ILE A 111 -7.67 3.45 10.69
N LEU A 112 -6.69 2.76 10.11
CA LEU A 112 -5.51 2.29 10.83
C LEU A 112 -4.71 3.44 11.42
N LEU A 113 -4.43 4.50 10.64
CA LEU A 113 -3.71 5.68 11.12
C LEU A 113 -4.44 6.35 12.28
N LYS A 114 -5.76 6.56 12.14
CA LYS A 114 -6.61 7.17 13.19
C LYS A 114 -6.58 6.37 14.49
N ARG A 115 -6.68 5.04 14.41
CA ARG A 115 -6.67 4.14 15.58
C ARG A 115 -5.34 4.14 16.32
N ASN A 116 -4.24 4.48 15.64
CA ASN A 116 -2.91 4.54 16.23
C ASN A 116 -2.46 5.99 16.55
N GLY A 117 -3.39 6.95 16.56
CA GLY A 117 -3.08 8.35 16.90
C GLY A 117 -2.20 9.08 15.88
N ILE A 118 -2.05 8.55 14.66
CA ILE A 118 -1.24 9.19 13.61
C ILE A 118 -2.10 10.23 12.88
N LYS A 119 -1.58 11.46 12.77
CA LYS A 119 -2.25 12.56 12.05
C LYS A 119 -2.48 12.19 10.58
N THR A 120 -3.71 12.41 10.10
CA THR A 120 -4.15 12.06 8.72
C THR A 120 -4.36 13.28 7.83
N LYS A 121 -3.87 14.46 8.21
CA LYS A 121 -3.98 15.68 7.37
C LYS A 121 -3.28 15.44 6.04
N GLY A 122 -4.00 15.63 4.93
CA GLY A 122 -3.49 15.39 3.57
C GLY A 122 -3.59 13.94 3.08
N TYR A 123 -4.02 12.99 3.92
CA TYR A 123 -4.16 11.58 3.53
C TYR A 123 -5.17 11.39 2.39
N ILE A 124 -6.38 11.94 2.54
CA ILE A 124 -7.45 11.82 1.53
C ILE A 124 -7.05 12.48 0.21
N THR A 125 -6.41 13.64 0.27
CA THR A 125 -5.88 14.32 -0.93
C THR A 125 -4.82 13.48 -1.64
N HIS A 126 -3.92 12.85 -0.89
CA HIS A 126 -2.90 11.96 -1.45
C HIS A 126 -3.52 10.68 -2.04
N ALA A 127 -4.46 10.06 -1.33
CA ALA A 127 -5.19 8.88 -1.80
C ALA A 127 -5.96 9.18 -3.10
N ALA A 128 -6.64 10.33 -3.18
CA ALA A 128 -7.35 10.76 -4.38
C ALA A 128 -6.39 10.93 -5.57
N TYR A 129 -5.21 11.53 -5.37
CA TYR A 129 -4.18 11.64 -6.41
C TYR A 129 -3.69 10.25 -6.90
N CYS A 130 -3.43 9.32 -5.96
CA CYS A 130 -3.01 7.96 -6.31
C CYS A 130 -4.10 7.22 -7.09
N VAL A 131 -5.36 7.31 -6.66
CA VAL A 131 -6.49 6.68 -7.33
C VAL A 131 -6.73 7.28 -8.73
N ASP A 132 -6.67 8.61 -8.85
CA ASP A 132 -6.81 9.33 -10.13
C ASP A 132 -5.75 8.90 -11.16
N SER A 133 -4.53 8.60 -10.71
CA SER A 133 -3.45 8.14 -11.60
C SER A 133 -3.77 6.85 -12.36
N HIS A 134 -4.73 6.04 -11.87
CA HIS A 134 -5.22 4.86 -12.59
C HIS A 134 -6.19 5.20 -13.73
N PHE A 135 -6.76 6.41 -13.75
CA PHE A 135 -7.65 6.92 -14.80
C PHE A 135 -6.94 7.70 -15.90
N GLN A 136 -5.74 8.22 -15.61
CA GLN A 136 -4.95 8.94 -16.60
C GLN A 136 -4.47 7.96 -17.67
N THR A 137 -5.25 7.85 -18.76
CA THR A 137 -4.72 7.37 -20.03
C THR A 137 -3.55 8.26 -20.40
N LYS A 138 -2.36 7.70 -20.63
CA LYS A 138 -1.29 8.44 -21.32
C LYS A 138 -1.94 9.16 -22.50
N PRO A 139 -1.71 10.47 -22.70
CA PRO A 139 -2.14 11.09 -23.95
C PRO A 139 -1.56 10.23 -25.07
N ASN A 140 -2.42 9.76 -25.97
CA ASN A 140 -1.96 9.22 -27.24
C ASN A 140 -1.11 10.34 -27.84
N THR A 141 0.21 10.16 -27.85
CA THR A 141 1.08 10.96 -28.71
C THR A 141 0.58 10.67 -30.12
N VAL A 142 -0.28 11.56 -30.63
CA VAL A 142 -0.51 11.68 -32.06
C VAL A 142 0.86 12.01 -32.62
N LYS A 143 1.49 11.01 -33.24
CA LYS A 143 2.67 11.25 -34.05
C LYS A 143 2.16 12.07 -35.24
N ASN A 144 2.48 13.36 -35.25
CA ASN A 144 2.44 14.17 -36.46
C ASN A 144 3.49 13.65 -37.44
#